data_AF-A0A554VAN2-F1
#
_entry.id   AF-A0A554VAN2-F1
#
_cell.length_a   1.000
_cell.length_b   1.000
_cell.length_c   1.000
_cell.angle_alpha   90.00
_cell.angle_beta   90.00
_cell.angle_gamma   90.00
#
_symmetry.space_group_name_H-M   'P 1'
#
loop_
_entity.id
_entity.type
_entity.pdbx_description
1 polymer ?
#
loop_
_entity_poly.entity_id
_entity_poly.type
_entity_poly.pdbx_seq_one_letter_code
_entity_poly.pdbx_strand_id
1 'polypeptide(L)'
;MELNFLKVKKIGFKIGLFFFFLLIGTASNAQIFDKVLKKVRNVTGKRMPFEKTKAISTSIQDTLYGIDWFDEDMFIPEMAEPIGSSTLGPGYYRSTVRSYCLKAGVYGPTKGDGYQIAKLKGRKAKVIHSILKKSVIYPDIPQYHVQTLIWGIEVGTKFSSYPLEFQNTVRPLLTKKEMLSMEVSFDKIKYKLLPEKVKSLMNTYASLRTKMQSAQIKYDEIEAIAVKKGVAPLGAGSKEIKKGLWSYIGNGFFMRAFPKVYSTTEVELYRPAKLDIIKDDKGRIKTILDRGKSIEIVYDDSMGSDTFDYGNTKVPIWKIKKIHLQGNQKDQDTVIEINQWIFRGSQQQLDLVMQKHQNSIEINQFEKTKRGGPFPEEINFARFDPDKKKPTWEEIYERLKKDKEVFDKYKKWYDKLKEYKGYAEEIDEFGRVRPDEYYLNEEFRKKRIQDAIKVVSNPGDAKGRSKWIRETLKMTMDLVANAICALGGCGDNRPLDPDMESYPGQPGNTAKQRIGLSQYKKEP
;
A
#
# COMPACT_ATOMS: atom_id res chain seq x y z
N MET A 1 27.58 73.92 48.67
CA MET A 1 27.18 73.91 50.08
C MET A 1 26.26 72.72 50.27
N GLU A 2 26.76 71.75 51.01
CA GLU A 2 26.14 70.59 51.68
C GLU A 2 24.82 69.95 51.17
N LEU A 3 24.99 68.66 50.84
CA LEU A 3 24.13 67.49 51.12
C LEU A 3 22.74 67.71 51.75
N ASN A 4 21.74 66.99 51.20
CA ASN A 4 20.90 66.10 52.02
C ASN A 4 20.12 65.04 51.20
N PHE A 5 20.26 63.80 51.68
CA PHE A 5 19.35 62.65 51.74
C PHE A 5 18.39 62.28 50.59
N LEU A 6 18.51 61.02 50.13
CA LEU A 6 17.42 60.04 50.34
C LEU A 6 17.96 58.60 50.44
N LYS A 7 17.38 57.89 51.41
CA LYS A 7 17.83 56.63 52.03
C LYS A 7 17.41 55.41 51.22
N VAL A 8 18.31 54.43 51.14
CA VAL A 8 18.07 53.04 50.74
C VAL A 8 17.99 52.16 52.00
N LYS A 9 16.92 51.36 52.15
CA LYS A 9 16.71 50.21 53.07
C LYS A 9 15.50 49.43 52.52
N LYS A 10 15.37 48.10 52.46
CA LYS A 10 16.10 46.88 52.88
C LYS A 10 15.58 45.76 51.96
N ILE A 11 16.44 44.94 51.34
CA ILE A 11 16.74 43.53 51.67
C ILE A 11 15.58 42.74 52.28
N GLY A 12 15.05 41.81 51.48
CA GLY A 12 14.27 40.64 51.89
C GLY A 12 14.63 39.46 50.98
N PHE A 13 15.44 38.55 51.51
CA PHE A 13 16.01 37.37 50.88
C PHE A 13 14.93 36.28 50.71
N LYS A 14 14.72 35.77 49.48
CA LYS A 14 14.12 34.45 49.25
C LYS A 14 14.84 33.73 48.11
N ILE A 15 15.47 32.63 48.50
CA ILE A 15 16.00 31.54 47.68
C ILE A 15 14.88 30.94 46.84
N GLY A 16 15.13 30.66 45.56
CA GLY A 16 14.17 29.97 44.69
C GLY A 16 14.71 29.68 43.29
N LEU A 17 15.41 28.55 43.17
CA LEU A 17 15.56 27.70 41.98
C LEU A 17 16.07 28.33 40.66
N PHE A 18 17.39 28.20 40.51
CA PHE A 18 18.11 28.00 39.25
C PHE A 18 17.53 26.78 38.50
N PHE A 19 16.88 26.96 37.34
CA PHE A 19 16.79 26.03 36.19
C PHE A 19 15.74 26.53 35.17
N PHE A 20 16.10 27.45 34.28
CA PHE A 20 15.39 27.63 32.99
C PHE A 20 16.25 28.43 32.00
N PHE A 21 17.28 27.81 31.44
CA PHE A 21 18.03 28.37 30.31
C PHE A 21 18.35 27.24 29.32
N LEU A 22 17.36 26.84 28.51
CA LEU A 22 17.55 26.01 27.31
C LEU A 22 16.24 25.88 26.51
N LEU A 23 15.75 26.98 25.90
CA LEU A 23 14.64 26.90 24.93
C LEU A 23 14.54 28.16 24.03
N ILE A 24 15.66 28.65 23.49
CA ILE A 24 15.64 29.66 22.41
C ILE A 24 16.64 29.23 21.33
N GLY A 25 16.18 28.44 20.36
CA GLY A 25 17.04 27.96 19.27
C GLY A 25 16.36 27.35 18.04
N THR A 26 15.02 27.36 17.93
CA THR A 26 14.32 26.68 16.82
C THR A 26 13.37 27.55 15.99
N ALA A 27 13.12 28.81 16.37
CA ALA A 27 12.21 29.70 15.63
C ALA A 27 12.86 30.42 14.42
N SER A 28 14.19 30.58 14.41
CA SER A 28 14.92 31.32 13.38
C SER A 28 14.94 30.60 12.02
N ASN A 29 15.03 29.28 11.99
CA ASN A 29 15.08 28.51 10.73
C ASN A 29 13.74 28.45 10.00
N ALA A 30 12.61 28.44 10.71
CA ALA A 30 11.27 28.46 10.11
C ALA A 30 10.94 29.82 9.47
N GLN A 31 11.33 30.92 10.14
CA GLN A 31 11.14 32.28 9.62
C GLN A 31 12.04 32.59 8.41
N ILE A 32 13.26 32.04 8.37
CA ILE A 32 14.17 32.17 7.22
C ILE A 32 13.62 31.40 6.01
N PHE A 33 13.12 30.17 6.22
CA PHE A 33 12.57 29.35 5.15
C PHE A 33 11.31 29.98 4.52
N ASP A 34 10.44 30.55 5.35
CA ASP A 34 9.22 31.22 4.89
C ASP A 34 9.51 32.55 4.16
N LYS A 35 10.54 33.30 4.60
CA LYS A 35 11.06 34.49 3.88
C LYS A 35 11.66 34.12 2.52
N VAL A 36 12.41 33.01 2.44
CA VAL A 36 13.01 32.52 1.17
C VAL A 36 11.91 32.08 0.20
N LEU A 37 10.90 31.34 0.67
CA LEU A 37 9.75 30.93 -0.15
C LEU A 37 8.94 32.13 -0.66
N LYS A 38 8.74 33.16 0.17
CA LYS A 38 8.09 34.42 -0.23
C LYS A 38 8.91 35.21 -1.25
N LYS A 39 10.24 35.24 -1.14
CA LYS A 39 11.11 35.97 -2.08
C LYS A 39 11.22 35.25 -3.43
N VAL A 40 11.26 33.91 -3.45
CA VAL A 40 11.19 33.10 -4.68
C VAL A 40 9.84 33.31 -5.39
N ARG A 41 8.72 33.38 -4.64
CA ARG A 41 7.39 33.69 -5.18
C ARG A 41 7.35 35.00 -5.97
N ASN A 42 8.01 36.04 -5.46
CA ASN A 42 8.04 37.37 -6.11
C ASN A 42 8.89 37.39 -7.39
N VAL A 43 9.80 36.43 -7.58
CA VAL A 43 10.68 36.36 -8.75
C VAL A 43 10.15 35.40 -9.82
N THR A 44 9.41 34.35 -9.45
CA THR A 44 8.98 33.30 -10.38
C THR A 44 7.48 33.31 -10.70
N GLY A 45 6.68 34.18 -10.07
CA GLY A 45 5.23 34.33 -10.33
C GLY A 45 4.36 33.10 -10.00
N LYS A 46 4.97 31.95 -9.71
CA LYS A 46 4.32 30.70 -9.30
C LYS A 46 5.13 30.05 -8.18
N ARG A 47 4.45 29.39 -7.23
CA ARG A 47 5.06 28.37 -6.37
C ARG A 47 5.66 27.33 -7.32
N MET A 48 6.98 27.30 -7.49
CA MET A 48 7.64 26.10 -8.00
C MET A 48 7.85 25.18 -6.80
N PRO A 49 7.02 24.13 -6.59
CA PRO A 49 7.41 23.07 -5.68
C PRO A 49 8.63 22.39 -6.31
N PHE A 50 9.81 22.68 -5.78
CA PHE A 50 11.09 22.07 -6.18
C PHE A 50 11.04 20.53 -6.09
N GLU A 51 10.06 19.96 -5.38
CA GLU A 51 9.78 18.52 -5.36
C GLU A 51 9.16 17.97 -6.64
N LYS A 52 8.30 18.72 -7.34
CA LYS A 52 7.64 18.25 -8.58
C LYS A 52 8.58 18.25 -9.80
N THR A 53 9.78 18.79 -9.67
CA THR A 53 10.81 18.81 -10.73
C THR A 53 11.90 17.76 -10.53
N LYS A 54 11.90 16.99 -9.44
CA LYS A 54 12.92 15.95 -9.21
C LYS A 54 12.72 14.74 -10.12
N ALA A 55 13.83 14.09 -10.51
CA ALA A 55 13.78 12.82 -11.21
C ALA A 55 13.04 11.77 -10.36
N ILE A 56 13.42 11.66 -9.09
CA ILE A 56 12.72 10.84 -8.09
C ILE A 56 12.34 11.74 -6.90
N SER A 57 11.07 11.80 -6.57
CA SER A 57 10.48 12.65 -5.53
C SER A 57 9.97 11.87 -4.32
N THR A 58 10.05 10.53 -4.31
CA THR A 58 9.66 9.68 -3.17
C THR A 58 10.24 10.21 -1.87
N SER A 59 9.40 10.36 -0.86
CA SER A 59 9.75 10.83 0.47
C SER A 59 9.08 10.01 1.57
N ILE A 60 9.33 10.38 2.82
CA ILE A 60 8.72 9.80 4.01
C ILE A 60 7.18 9.89 3.99
N GLN A 61 6.61 10.88 3.30
CA GLN A 61 5.16 11.03 3.16
C GLN A 61 4.55 10.03 2.17
N ASP A 62 5.39 9.37 1.37
CA ASP A 62 4.98 8.36 0.40
C ASP A 62 5.11 6.93 0.95
N THR A 63 5.51 6.78 2.22
CA THR A 63 5.55 5.47 2.89
C THR A 63 4.15 4.87 2.96
N LEU A 64 4.06 3.59 2.63
CA LEU A 64 2.85 2.80 2.82
C LEU A 64 2.56 2.62 4.32
N TYR A 65 1.35 2.16 4.64
CA TYR A 65 1.02 1.82 6.01
C TYR A 65 1.93 0.70 6.52
N GLY A 66 2.48 0.90 7.72
CA GLY A 66 3.37 -0.05 8.38
C GLY A 66 2.59 -0.93 9.35
N ILE A 67 2.78 -2.23 9.27
CA ILE A 67 2.16 -3.24 10.12
C ILE A 67 3.25 -3.86 10.98
N ASP A 68 3.10 -3.78 12.30
CA ASP A 68 4.06 -4.26 13.29
C ASP A 68 3.62 -5.50 14.07
N TRP A 69 2.32 -5.81 14.07
CA TRP A 69 1.74 -6.97 14.75
C TRP A 69 1.91 -8.30 13.98
N PHE A 70 2.37 -8.27 12.73
CA PHE A 70 2.60 -9.48 11.93
C PHE A 70 3.60 -10.44 12.59
N ASP A 71 4.57 -9.91 13.33
CA ASP A 71 5.68 -10.70 13.87
C ASP A 71 5.38 -11.43 15.17
N GLU A 72 4.34 -11.05 15.92
CA GLU A 72 4.15 -11.52 17.29
C GLU A 72 3.78 -13.01 17.37
N ASP A 73 3.14 -13.58 16.34
CA ASP A 73 2.75 -15.00 16.33
C ASP A 73 2.82 -15.70 14.95
N MET A 74 3.03 -14.99 13.83
CA MET A 74 2.83 -15.58 12.48
C MET A 74 4.11 -16.02 11.76
N PHE A 75 5.30 -15.53 12.14
CA PHE A 75 6.52 -15.77 11.35
C PHE A 75 7.66 -16.30 12.20
N ILE A 76 8.02 -17.55 11.93
CA ILE A 76 9.29 -18.13 12.36
C ILE A 76 10.29 -17.90 11.20
N PRO A 77 11.37 -17.12 11.40
CA PRO A 77 12.36 -16.82 10.36
C PRO A 77 12.86 -18.01 9.55
N GLU A 78 12.96 -19.18 10.18
CA GLU A 78 13.40 -20.46 9.62
C GLU A 78 12.40 -21.07 8.64
N MET A 79 11.13 -20.65 8.69
CA MET A 79 10.07 -21.09 7.77
C MET A 79 10.03 -20.27 6.48
N ALA A 80 10.88 -19.25 6.33
CA ALA A 80 10.94 -18.46 5.11
C ALA A 80 11.54 -19.27 3.96
N GLU A 81 10.78 -19.45 2.89
CA GLU A 81 11.28 -20.08 1.67
C GLU A 81 12.18 -19.09 0.88
N PRO A 82 13.25 -19.57 0.23
CA PRO A 82 14.02 -18.72 -0.66
C PRO A 82 13.19 -18.31 -1.88
N ILE A 83 13.34 -17.06 -2.33
CA ILE A 83 12.71 -16.61 -3.58
C ILE A 83 13.45 -17.25 -4.78
N GLY A 84 12.91 -18.36 -5.29
CA GLY A 84 13.48 -19.10 -6.45
C GLY A 84 12.84 -18.78 -7.80
N SER A 85 11.75 -18.01 -7.85
CA SER A 85 10.99 -17.69 -9.06
C SER A 85 10.64 -16.21 -9.13
N SER A 86 10.37 -15.70 -10.34
CA SER A 86 9.80 -14.36 -10.55
C SER A 86 8.31 -14.29 -10.25
N THR A 87 7.64 -15.42 -10.08
CA THR A 87 6.24 -15.49 -9.65
C THR A 87 6.12 -16.36 -8.41
N LEU A 88 5.44 -15.87 -7.39
CA LEU A 88 5.31 -16.53 -6.09
C LEU A 88 3.85 -16.86 -5.79
N GLY A 89 3.62 -18.10 -5.36
CA GLY A 89 2.35 -18.52 -4.77
C GLY A 89 2.15 -17.89 -3.39
N PRO A 90 1.09 -18.30 -2.67
CA PRO A 90 0.98 -18.01 -1.25
C PRO A 90 2.12 -18.65 -0.45
N GLY A 91 2.67 -17.90 0.50
CA GLY A 91 3.79 -18.33 1.32
C GLY A 91 4.51 -17.17 1.98
N TYR A 92 5.49 -17.52 2.80
CA TYR A 92 6.44 -16.60 3.42
C TYR A 92 7.81 -16.83 2.80
N TYR A 93 8.39 -15.78 2.24
CA TYR A 93 9.62 -15.84 1.47
C TYR A 93 10.65 -14.85 1.98
N ARG A 94 11.93 -15.22 1.90
CA ARG A 94 13.05 -14.34 2.20
C ARG A 94 14.12 -14.45 1.11
N SER A 95 14.72 -13.33 0.74
CA SER A 95 15.87 -13.34 -0.17
C SER A 95 16.77 -12.12 0.02
N THR A 96 18.01 -12.23 -0.43
CA THR A 96 18.91 -11.10 -0.60
C THR A 96 18.82 -10.61 -2.04
N VAL A 97 18.42 -9.36 -2.22
CA VAL A 97 18.22 -8.74 -3.54
C VAL A 97 19.26 -7.68 -3.82
N ARG A 98 19.48 -7.41 -5.12
CA ARG A 98 20.25 -6.23 -5.53
C ARG A 98 19.44 -4.99 -5.15
N SER A 99 20.12 -4.00 -4.62
CA SER A 99 19.49 -2.73 -4.32
C SER A 99 20.31 -1.56 -4.82
N TYR A 100 19.64 -0.41 -4.94
CA TYR A 100 20.22 0.76 -5.59
C TYR A 100 19.88 2.04 -4.85
N CYS A 101 20.89 2.88 -4.70
CA CYS A 101 20.78 4.23 -4.19
C CYS A 101 19.99 5.11 -5.17
N LEU A 102 18.84 5.65 -4.73
CA LEU A 102 17.96 6.50 -5.55
C LEU A 102 18.16 8.00 -5.31
N LYS A 103 19.23 8.40 -4.62
CA LYS A 103 19.52 9.82 -4.32
C LYS A 103 21.01 10.08 -4.15
N ALA A 104 21.68 10.65 -5.15
CA ALA A 104 23.09 10.99 -4.99
C ALA A 104 23.32 12.05 -3.88
N GLY A 105 24.50 12.02 -3.25
CA GLY A 105 24.98 13.02 -2.30
C GLY A 105 24.42 12.91 -0.87
N VAL A 106 23.86 11.75 -0.49
CA VAL A 106 23.36 11.50 0.88
C VAL A 106 23.95 10.23 1.50
N TYR A 107 23.71 10.03 2.79
CA TYR A 107 24.34 8.96 3.57
C TYR A 107 23.75 7.60 3.26
N GLY A 108 24.60 6.59 3.04
CA GLY A 108 24.16 5.20 2.83
C GLY A 108 23.35 4.64 4.02
N PRO A 109 22.60 3.54 3.80
CA PRO A 109 22.00 2.79 4.89
C PRO A 109 23.07 2.19 5.79
N THR A 110 22.74 2.03 7.07
CA THR A 110 23.52 1.26 8.05
C THR A 110 22.67 0.13 8.61
N LYS A 111 23.30 -0.99 8.95
CA LYS A 111 22.62 -2.13 9.60
C LYS A 111 21.89 -1.64 10.85
N GLY A 112 20.60 -1.97 10.95
CA GLY A 112 19.74 -1.55 12.06
C GLY A 112 18.85 -0.36 11.75
N ASP A 113 19.04 0.32 10.62
CA ASP A 113 18.15 1.41 10.21
C ASP A 113 16.72 0.93 9.94
N GLY A 114 15.76 1.74 10.40
CA GLY A 114 14.35 1.60 10.05
C GLY A 114 14.09 2.08 8.62
N TYR A 115 13.69 1.14 7.76
CA TYR A 115 13.20 1.41 6.41
C TYR A 115 11.76 0.94 6.29
N GLN A 116 10.91 1.83 5.78
CA GLN A 116 9.51 1.53 5.47
C GLN A 116 9.32 1.55 3.95
N ILE A 117 8.49 0.66 3.43
CA ILE A 117 8.22 0.62 2.00
C ILE A 117 7.43 1.88 1.58
N ALA A 118 7.79 2.47 0.44
CA ALA A 118 7.15 3.67 -0.09
C ALA A 118 6.84 3.53 -1.58
N LYS A 119 5.89 4.31 -2.10
CA LYS A 119 5.63 4.33 -3.55
C LYS A 119 6.72 5.10 -4.30
N LEU A 120 7.20 4.55 -5.41
CA LEU A 120 8.13 5.25 -6.29
C LEU A 120 7.43 6.41 -7.01
N LYS A 121 7.89 7.64 -6.78
CA LYS A 121 7.33 8.88 -7.33
C LYS A 121 8.42 9.75 -7.94
N GLY A 122 8.03 10.60 -8.88
CA GLY A 122 8.91 11.57 -9.54
C GLY A 122 8.79 11.53 -11.06
N ARG A 123 9.39 12.52 -11.75
CA ARG A 123 9.29 12.66 -13.21
C ARG A 123 9.91 11.48 -13.98
N LYS A 124 10.88 10.80 -13.36
CA LYS A 124 11.61 9.66 -13.93
C LYS A 124 11.29 8.35 -13.22
N ALA A 125 10.27 8.29 -12.35
CA ALA A 125 9.89 7.09 -11.62
C ALA A 125 9.67 5.88 -12.53
N LYS A 126 8.94 6.05 -13.64
CA LYS A 126 8.71 4.98 -14.62
C LYS A 126 10.00 4.47 -15.27
N VAL A 127 10.96 5.37 -15.53
CA VAL A 127 12.26 5.02 -16.11
C VAL A 127 13.09 4.22 -15.10
N ILE A 128 13.10 4.65 -13.84
CA ILE A 128 13.80 3.93 -12.77
C ILE A 128 13.17 2.55 -12.54
N HIS A 129 11.84 2.46 -12.45
CA HIS A 129 11.12 1.17 -12.36
C HIS A 129 11.53 0.23 -13.51
N SER A 130 11.50 0.72 -14.76
CA SER A 130 11.90 -0.01 -15.97
C SER A 130 13.34 -0.53 -15.89
N ILE A 131 14.29 0.30 -15.42
CA ILE A 131 15.69 -0.09 -15.22
C ILE A 131 15.83 -1.18 -14.16
N LEU A 132 15.19 -1.01 -13.00
CA LEU A 132 15.23 -2.00 -11.92
C LEU A 132 14.66 -3.34 -12.38
N LYS A 133 13.55 -3.31 -13.14
CA LYS A 133 12.90 -4.53 -13.66
C LYS A 133 13.79 -5.22 -14.70
N LYS A 134 14.40 -4.45 -15.60
CA LYS A 134 15.30 -5.00 -16.62
C LYS A 134 16.63 -5.46 -16.05
N SER A 135 17.11 -4.92 -14.92
CA SER A 135 18.35 -5.44 -14.30
C SER A 135 18.22 -6.86 -13.76
N VAL A 136 16.99 -7.36 -13.58
CA VAL A 136 16.71 -8.77 -13.31
C VAL A 136 16.85 -9.63 -14.57
N ILE A 137 16.46 -9.07 -15.72
CA ILE A 137 16.48 -9.75 -17.03
C ILE A 137 17.88 -9.77 -17.65
N TYR A 138 18.70 -8.76 -17.33
CA TYR A 138 20.09 -8.64 -17.80
C TYR A 138 21.07 -8.73 -16.61
N PRO A 139 21.20 -9.90 -15.96
CA PRO A 139 21.98 -10.05 -14.74
C PRO A 139 23.48 -9.82 -14.94
N ASP A 140 23.97 -10.01 -16.17
CA ASP A 140 25.36 -9.80 -16.61
C ASP A 140 25.79 -8.34 -16.59
N ILE A 141 24.84 -7.41 -16.67
CA ILE A 141 25.17 -5.99 -16.54
C ILE A 141 25.62 -5.75 -15.10
N PRO A 142 26.87 -5.30 -14.88
CA PRO A 142 27.38 -5.16 -13.52
C PRO A 142 26.55 -4.15 -12.74
N GLN A 143 26.28 -4.46 -11.47
CA GLN A 143 25.41 -3.64 -10.62
C GLN A 143 25.89 -2.18 -10.54
N TYR A 144 27.20 -1.94 -10.55
CA TYR A 144 27.78 -0.60 -10.53
C TYR A 144 27.48 0.22 -11.80
N HIS A 145 27.30 -0.43 -12.96
CA HIS A 145 26.84 0.23 -14.19
C HIS A 145 25.37 0.65 -14.06
N VAL A 146 24.52 -0.21 -13.52
CA VAL A 146 23.11 0.10 -13.23
C VAL A 146 23.00 1.27 -12.25
N GLN A 147 23.80 1.24 -11.17
CA GLN A 147 23.84 2.32 -10.16
C GLN A 147 24.29 3.66 -10.77
N THR A 148 25.32 3.64 -11.63
CA THR A 148 25.80 4.83 -12.34
C THR A 148 24.73 5.42 -13.25
N LEU A 149 23.98 4.57 -13.96
CA LEU A 149 22.87 5.01 -14.80
C LEU A 149 21.73 5.65 -13.98
N ILE A 150 21.36 5.04 -12.85
CA ILE A 150 20.33 5.57 -11.95
C ILE A 150 20.73 6.96 -11.43
N TRP A 151 21.97 7.14 -10.98
CA TRP A 151 22.46 8.44 -10.54
C TRP A 151 22.52 9.45 -11.68
N GLY A 152 22.91 9.02 -12.87
CA GLY A 152 22.84 9.81 -14.09
C GLY A 152 21.47 10.41 -14.37
N ILE A 153 20.44 9.58 -14.29
CA ILE A 153 19.05 9.99 -14.46
C ILE A 153 18.61 10.95 -13.34
N GLU A 154 19.08 10.71 -12.11
CA GLU A 154 18.82 11.63 -11.00
C GLU A 154 19.37 13.02 -11.32
N VAL A 155 20.67 13.08 -11.58
CA VAL A 155 21.38 14.36 -11.71
C VAL A 155 21.15 15.02 -13.07
N GLY A 156 20.56 14.32 -14.03
CA GLY A 156 20.25 14.84 -15.36
C GLY A 156 21.43 14.80 -16.32
N THR A 157 22.26 13.76 -16.26
CA THR A 157 23.30 13.49 -17.26
C THR A 157 22.65 13.03 -18.57
N LYS A 158 23.07 13.62 -19.70
CA LYS A 158 22.65 13.16 -21.04
C LYS A 158 23.22 11.77 -21.32
N PHE A 159 22.44 10.92 -21.98
CA PHE A 159 22.88 9.56 -22.29
C PHE A 159 24.06 9.58 -23.28
N SER A 160 23.99 10.48 -24.26
CA SER A 160 25.05 10.72 -25.25
C SER A 160 26.39 11.17 -24.67
N SER A 161 26.42 11.67 -23.43
CA SER A 161 27.64 12.19 -22.79
C SER A 161 28.42 11.13 -22.01
N TYR A 162 27.90 9.91 -21.86
CA TYR A 162 28.65 8.82 -21.23
C TYR A 162 29.75 8.27 -22.16
N PRO A 163 30.79 7.62 -21.62
CA PRO A 163 31.72 6.83 -22.43
C PRO A 163 30.98 5.79 -23.28
N LEU A 164 31.45 5.55 -24.51
CA LEU A 164 30.77 4.67 -25.48
C LEU A 164 30.60 3.24 -24.95
N GLU A 165 31.61 2.70 -24.27
CA GLU A 165 31.52 1.37 -23.64
C GLU A 165 30.40 1.31 -22.62
N PHE A 166 30.31 2.32 -21.74
CA PHE A 166 29.22 2.42 -20.77
C PHE A 166 27.86 2.44 -21.46
N GLN A 167 27.69 3.27 -22.50
CA GLN A 167 26.45 3.36 -23.26
C GLN A 167 26.04 2.00 -23.84
N ASN A 168 26.99 1.29 -24.46
CA ASN A 168 26.74 -0.02 -25.05
C ASN A 168 26.32 -1.05 -24.01
N THR A 169 26.99 -1.08 -22.86
CA THR A 169 26.71 -2.00 -21.76
C THR A 169 25.31 -1.79 -21.16
N VAL A 170 24.91 -0.54 -20.91
CA VAL A 170 23.61 -0.26 -20.25
C VAL A 170 22.44 -0.10 -21.22
N ARG A 171 22.70 -0.08 -22.53
CA ARG A 171 21.66 0.08 -23.57
C ARG A 171 20.46 -0.86 -23.40
N PRO A 172 20.62 -2.16 -23.05
CA PRO A 172 19.48 -3.07 -22.87
C PRO A 172 18.51 -2.63 -21.75
N LEU A 173 18.97 -1.83 -20.78
CA LEU A 173 18.16 -1.32 -19.68
C LEU A 173 17.22 -0.18 -20.09
N LEU A 174 17.43 0.43 -21.26
CA LEU A 174 16.71 1.63 -21.69
C LEU A 174 15.98 1.39 -23.01
N THR A 175 14.76 1.91 -23.11
CA THR A 175 14.07 2.08 -24.39
C THR A 175 14.58 3.32 -25.12
N LYS A 176 14.37 3.40 -26.44
CA LYS A 176 14.68 4.59 -27.24
C LYS A 176 14.04 5.86 -26.67
N LYS A 177 12.78 5.77 -26.23
CA LYS A 177 12.05 6.87 -25.60
C LYS A 177 12.68 7.32 -24.28
N GLU A 178 13.15 6.37 -23.46
CA GLU A 178 13.82 6.67 -22.19
C GLU A 178 15.17 7.35 -22.43
N MET A 179 15.99 6.87 -23.37
CA MET A 179 17.25 7.51 -23.77
C MET A 179 17.02 8.94 -24.26
N LEU A 180 16.09 9.15 -25.19
CA LEU A 180 15.73 10.50 -25.67
C LEU A 180 15.28 11.43 -24.54
N SER A 181 14.59 10.88 -23.54
CA SER A 181 14.16 11.67 -22.38
C SER A 181 15.32 12.15 -21.49
N MET A 182 16.49 11.52 -21.59
CA MET A 182 17.71 11.91 -20.86
C MET A 182 18.51 13.00 -21.60
N GLU A 183 18.32 13.16 -22.91
CA GLU A 183 19.00 14.20 -23.70
C GLU A 183 18.52 15.62 -23.39
N VAL A 184 17.35 15.76 -22.76
CA VAL A 184 16.76 17.06 -22.43
C VAL A 184 17.45 17.68 -21.20
N SER A 185 18.30 18.68 -21.42
CA SER A 185 18.88 19.53 -20.38
C SER A 185 17.83 20.42 -19.74
N PHE A 186 17.75 20.44 -18.41
CA PHE A 186 16.83 21.30 -17.66
C PHE A 186 17.59 22.40 -16.88
N ASP A 187 18.31 23.25 -17.60
CA ASP A 187 19.11 24.35 -17.03
C ASP A 187 18.31 25.65 -16.90
N LYS A 188 17.34 25.69 -15.99
CA LYS A 188 16.67 26.95 -15.60
C LYS A 188 16.56 27.13 -14.10
N ILE A 189 17.63 26.85 -13.36
CA ILE A 189 17.70 27.18 -11.93
C ILE A 189 18.76 28.26 -11.72
N LYS A 190 18.33 29.46 -11.31
CA LYS A 190 19.24 30.56 -10.96
C LYS A 190 19.97 30.23 -9.65
N TYR A 191 21.17 29.66 -9.79
CA TYR A 191 22.01 29.14 -8.71
C TYR A 191 22.26 30.15 -7.57
N LYS A 192 22.34 31.45 -7.88
CA LYS A 192 22.62 32.53 -6.91
C LYS A 192 21.57 32.69 -5.80
N LEU A 193 20.35 32.19 -5.99
CA LEU A 193 19.22 32.40 -5.06
C LEU A 193 18.94 31.18 -4.15
N LEU A 194 19.74 30.12 -4.24
CA LEU A 194 19.50 28.87 -3.52
C LEU A 194 20.09 28.90 -2.09
N PRO A 195 19.46 28.26 -1.09
CA PRO A 195 20.07 28.05 0.22
C PRO A 195 21.35 27.19 0.13
N GLU A 196 22.29 27.36 1.08
CA GLU A 196 23.59 26.66 1.08
C GLU A 196 23.48 25.13 0.98
N LYS A 197 22.52 24.53 1.69
CA LYS A 197 22.28 23.08 1.62
C LYS A 197 21.87 22.61 0.21
N VAL A 198 21.16 23.47 -0.54
CA VAL A 198 20.76 23.18 -1.93
C VAL A 198 21.94 23.44 -2.87
N LYS A 199 22.73 24.50 -2.66
CA LYS A 199 23.96 24.77 -3.41
C LYS A 199 24.97 23.62 -3.31
N SER A 200 25.20 23.12 -2.10
CA SER A 200 26.06 21.96 -1.84
C SER A 200 25.60 20.73 -2.64
N LEU A 201 24.29 20.41 -2.61
CA LEU A 201 23.73 19.31 -3.40
C LEU A 201 23.91 19.54 -4.91
N MET A 202 23.68 20.76 -5.40
CA MET A 202 23.87 21.10 -6.81
C MET A 202 25.33 20.98 -7.25
N ASN A 203 26.29 21.33 -6.38
CA ASN A 203 27.72 21.13 -6.64
C ASN A 203 28.07 19.64 -6.68
N THR A 204 27.52 18.84 -5.77
CA THR A 204 27.65 17.38 -5.83
C THR A 204 27.13 16.85 -7.16
N TYR A 205 25.97 17.32 -7.63
CA TYR A 205 25.40 16.87 -8.91
C TYR A 205 26.24 17.31 -10.10
N ALA A 206 26.74 18.54 -10.12
CA ALA A 206 27.62 19.02 -11.18
C ALA A 206 28.93 18.21 -11.22
N SER A 207 29.57 17.99 -10.07
CA SER A 207 30.77 17.16 -9.95
C SER A 207 30.51 15.72 -10.44
N LEU A 208 29.39 15.14 -10.02
CA LEU A 208 29.01 13.78 -10.41
C LEU A 208 28.81 13.64 -11.93
N ARG A 209 28.14 14.61 -12.58
CA ARG A 209 27.98 14.64 -14.05
C ARG A 209 29.34 14.66 -14.74
N THR A 210 30.21 15.57 -14.34
CA THR A 210 31.55 15.70 -14.95
C THR A 210 32.34 14.41 -14.82
N LYS A 211 32.31 13.79 -13.63
CA LYS A 211 32.98 12.50 -13.40
C LYS A 211 32.40 11.38 -14.27
N MET A 212 31.07 11.26 -14.35
CA MET A 212 30.38 10.24 -15.16
C MET A 212 30.65 10.31 -16.66
N GLN A 213 31.03 11.48 -17.17
CA GLN A 213 31.38 11.70 -18.57
C GLN A 213 32.83 11.31 -18.89
N SER A 214 33.66 11.09 -17.86
CA SER A 214 35.06 10.72 -18.03
C SER A 214 35.19 9.22 -18.37
N ALA A 215 35.99 8.91 -19.38
CA ALA A 215 36.27 7.53 -19.80
C ALA A 215 37.22 6.77 -18.85
N GLN A 216 38.00 7.49 -18.02
CA GLN A 216 39.07 6.89 -17.21
C GLN A 216 38.71 6.72 -15.73
N ILE A 217 37.51 7.14 -15.32
CA ILE A 217 37.17 7.15 -13.90
C ILE A 217 36.78 5.77 -13.40
N LYS A 218 37.30 5.40 -12.22
CA LYS A 218 36.88 4.19 -11.51
C LYS A 218 35.56 4.42 -10.79
N TYR A 219 34.80 3.33 -10.61
CA TYR A 219 33.52 3.38 -9.91
C TYR A 219 33.63 3.96 -8.48
N ASP A 220 34.67 3.59 -7.73
CA ASP A 220 34.86 4.04 -6.34
C ASP A 220 34.96 5.56 -6.22
N GLU A 221 35.49 6.25 -7.24
CA GLU A 221 35.54 7.72 -7.27
C GLU A 221 34.14 8.33 -7.50
N ILE A 222 33.31 7.69 -8.32
CA ILE A 222 31.92 8.09 -8.53
C ILE A 222 31.13 7.84 -7.23
N GLU A 223 31.31 6.68 -6.61
CA GLU A 223 30.66 6.29 -5.37
C GLU A 223 31.00 7.24 -4.21
N ALA A 224 32.27 7.64 -4.05
CA ALA A 224 32.72 8.55 -3.00
C ALA A 224 32.02 9.93 -3.06
N ILE A 225 31.61 10.37 -4.26
CA ILE A 225 30.84 11.61 -4.45
C ILE A 225 29.34 11.36 -4.19
N ALA A 226 28.84 10.22 -4.65
CA ALA A 226 27.41 9.91 -4.64
C ALA A 226 26.88 9.38 -3.30
N VAL A 227 27.72 8.76 -2.46
CA VAL A 227 27.33 8.15 -1.19
C VAL A 227 28.20 8.69 -0.06
N LYS A 228 27.58 9.42 0.86
CA LYS A 228 28.28 9.91 2.06
C LYS A 228 28.51 8.77 3.03
N LYS A 229 29.73 8.68 3.58
CA LYS A 229 30.11 7.74 4.64
C LYS A 229 29.96 8.38 6.01
N GLY A 230 29.80 7.55 7.05
CA GLY A 230 29.68 7.98 8.45
C GLY A 230 28.24 8.05 8.98
N VAL A 231 28.09 8.53 10.21
CA VAL A 231 26.79 8.66 10.88
C VAL A 231 26.00 9.81 10.26
N ALA A 232 24.85 9.50 9.69
CA ALA A 232 23.98 10.51 9.10
C ALA A 232 23.37 11.39 10.21
N PRO A 233 23.49 12.72 10.14
CA PRO A 233 22.76 13.60 11.06
C PRO A 233 21.25 13.44 10.85
N LEU A 234 20.45 13.76 11.85
CA LEU A 234 18.99 13.81 11.70
C LEU A 234 18.62 14.95 10.74
N GLY A 235 18.07 14.59 9.58
CA GLY A 235 17.57 15.59 8.64
C GLY A 235 16.25 16.20 9.10
N ALA A 236 15.94 17.42 8.63
CA ALA A 236 14.64 18.03 8.87
C ALA A 236 13.51 17.14 8.32
N GLY A 237 12.43 17.00 9.10
CA GLY A 237 11.29 16.14 8.76
C GLY A 237 11.59 14.63 8.89
N SER A 238 12.69 14.25 9.54
CA SER A 238 12.94 12.86 9.88
C SER A 238 11.91 12.38 10.90
N LYS A 239 11.50 11.12 10.78
CA LYS A 239 10.65 10.41 11.74
C LYS A 239 11.36 9.13 12.15
N GLU A 240 11.11 8.68 13.36
CA GLU A 240 11.51 7.33 13.76
C GLU A 240 10.66 6.31 12.98
N ILE A 241 11.32 5.27 12.48
CA ILE A 241 10.66 4.15 11.79
C ILE A 241 11.16 2.89 12.48
N LYS A 242 10.23 2.09 13.01
CA LYS A 242 10.57 0.77 13.57
C LYS A 242 11.16 -0.09 12.45
N LYS A 243 12.20 -0.85 12.77
CA LYS A 243 12.78 -1.82 11.84
C LYS A 243 11.74 -2.92 11.53
N GLY A 244 11.68 -3.36 10.29
CA GLY A 244 10.93 -4.57 9.91
C GLY A 244 9.41 -4.39 9.79
N LEU A 245 8.92 -3.16 9.61
CA LEU A 245 7.50 -2.93 9.35
C LEU A 245 7.07 -3.55 8.02
N TRP A 246 6.02 -4.37 8.08
CA TRP A 246 5.37 -4.93 6.90
C TRP A 246 4.54 -3.86 6.18
N SER A 247 4.48 -3.93 4.86
CA SER A 247 3.68 -3.03 4.04
C SER A 247 3.04 -3.77 2.87
N TYR A 248 1.76 -3.53 2.62
CA TYR A 248 1.05 -4.13 1.50
C TYR A 248 1.43 -3.46 0.18
N ILE A 249 2.06 -4.20 -0.74
CA ILE A 249 2.58 -3.70 -2.02
C ILE A 249 1.69 -4.04 -3.22
N GLY A 250 0.48 -4.56 -2.98
CA GLY A 250 -0.42 -5.00 -4.04
C GLY A 250 -0.25 -6.49 -4.41
N ASN A 251 -1.13 -7.00 -5.28
CA ASN A 251 -1.14 -8.40 -5.72
C ASN A 251 -1.17 -9.45 -4.57
N GLY A 252 -1.68 -9.08 -3.40
CA GLY A 252 -1.69 -9.95 -2.22
C GLY A 252 -0.35 -10.01 -1.47
N PHE A 253 0.67 -9.24 -1.86
CA PHE A 253 1.98 -9.28 -1.22
C PHE A 253 2.13 -8.21 -0.13
N PHE A 254 2.64 -8.65 1.00
CA PHE A 254 3.23 -7.82 2.04
C PHE A 254 4.73 -7.91 1.90
N MET A 255 5.42 -6.78 2.08
CA MET A 255 6.87 -6.68 1.96
C MET A 255 7.46 -5.88 3.11
N ARG A 256 8.66 -6.27 3.51
CA ARG A 256 9.56 -5.45 4.33
C ARG A 256 11.00 -5.58 3.84
N ALA A 257 11.81 -4.59 4.18
CA ALA A 257 13.18 -4.47 3.69
C ALA A 257 14.17 -4.16 4.82
N PHE A 258 15.32 -4.82 4.77
CA PHE A 258 16.44 -4.65 5.69
C PHE A 258 17.72 -4.34 4.89
N PRO A 259 17.95 -3.07 4.53
CA PRO A 259 19.17 -2.70 3.83
C PRO A 259 20.41 -3.00 4.67
N LYS A 260 21.37 -3.74 4.10
CA LYS A 260 22.69 -4.01 4.72
C LYS A 260 23.66 -2.91 4.33
N VAL A 261 23.70 -2.63 3.03
CA VAL A 261 24.37 -1.51 2.35
C VAL A 261 23.46 -1.03 1.24
N TYR A 262 23.80 0.06 0.52
CA TYR A 262 22.90 0.56 -0.53
C TYR A 262 22.79 -0.38 -1.73
N SER A 263 23.75 -1.28 -1.91
CA SER A 263 23.82 -2.27 -2.99
C SER A 263 23.17 -3.61 -2.63
N THR A 264 22.92 -3.87 -1.35
CA THR A 264 22.42 -5.18 -0.89
C THR A 264 21.36 -5.00 0.19
N THR A 265 20.17 -5.51 -0.10
CA THR A 265 19.03 -5.47 0.83
C THR A 265 18.49 -6.88 1.02
N GLU A 266 18.22 -7.25 2.26
CA GLU A 266 17.42 -8.43 2.54
C GLU A 266 15.95 -8.03 2.52
N VAL A 267 15.13 -8.79 1.80
CA VAL A 267 13.69 -8.57 1.69
C VAL A 267 12.96 -9.80 2.17
N GLU A 268 11.80 -9.55 2.77
CA GLU A 268 10.84 -10.57 3.09
C GLU A 268 9.52 -10.24 2.40
N LEU A 269 8.90 -11.29 1.87
CA LEU A 269 7.61 -11.23 1.21
C LEU A 269 6.68 -12.21 1.91
N TYR A 270 5.44 -11.79 2.14
CA TYR A 270 4.38 -12.66 2.58
C TYR A 270 3.18 -12.51 1.67
N ARG A 271 2.63 -13.64 1.23
CA ARG A 271 1.37 -13.68 0.49
C ARG A 271 0.44 -14.67 1.18
N PRO A 272 -0.69 -14.21 1.75
CA PRO A 272 -1.64 -15.10 2.41
C PRO A 272 -2.27 -16.06 1.39
N ALA A 273 -2.52 -17.29 1.84
CA ALA A 273 -3.22 -18.29 1.06
C ALA A 273 -4.72 -18.06 1.14
N LYS A 274 -5.42 -18.31 0.03
CA LYS A 274 -6.86 -18.51 0.06
C LYS A 274 -7.12 -19.94 0.53
N LEU A 275 -7.85 -20.05 1.63
CA LEU A 275 -8.23 -21.33 2.24
C LEU A 275 -9.68 -21.68 1.87
N ASP A 276 -9.94 -22.94 1.53
CA ASP A 276 -11.31 -23.42 1.41
C ASP A 276 -11.75 -23.99 2.77
N ILE A 277 -12.75 -23.34 3.37
CA ILE A 277 -13.25 -23.68 4.70
C ILE A 277 -14.59 -24.39 4.56
N ILE A 278 -14.61 -25.68 4.91
CA ILE A 278 -15.82 -26.49 4.97
C ILE A 278 -16.34 -26.47 6.40
N LYS A 279 -17.62 -26.15 6.54
CA LYS A 279 -18.31 -26.16 7.83
C LYS A 279 -19.21 -27.38 7.97
N ASP A 280 -19.43 -27.82 9.20
CA ASP A 280 -20.44 -28.82 9.49
C ASP A 280 -21.86 -28.21 9.59
N ASP A 281 -22.84 -29.07 9.87
CA ASP A 281 -24.26 -28.73 10.05
C ASP A 281 -24.51 -27.75 11.21
N LYS A 282 -23.63 -27.73 12.21
CA LYS A 282 -23.64 -26.80 13.34
C LYS A 282 -22.89 -25.49 13.04
N GLY A 283 -22.35 -25.32 11.83
CA GLY A 283 -21.63 -24.13 11.39
C GLY A 283 -20.19 -24.00 11.90
N ARG A 284 -19.63 -25.08 12.47
CA ARG A 284 -18.25 -25.15 12.97
C ARG A 284 -17.29 -25.43 11.82
N ILE A 285 -16.02 -25.06 11.95
CA ILE A 285 -15.00 -25.40 10.95
C ILE A 285 -14.73 -26.89 11.03
N LYS A 286 -15.14 -27.65 10.00
CA LYS A 286 -14.88 -29.08 9.90
C LYS A 286 -13.56 -29.33 9.18
N THR A 287 -13.33 -28.65 8.07
CA THR A 287 -12.14 -28.86 7.25
C THR A 287 -11.61 -27.53 6.74
N ILE A 288 -10.29 -27.36 6.79
CA ILE A 288 -9.57 -26.27 6.14
C ILE A 288 -8.70 -26.91 5.06
N LEU A 289 -8.84 -26.47 3.81
CA LEU A 289 -8.06 -26.97 2.68
C LEU A 289 -7.10 -25.88 2.17
N ASP A 290 -5.86 -26.26 1.93
CA ASP A 290 -4.85 -25.44 1.24
C ASP A 290 -4.02 -26.32 0.28
N ARG A 291 -4.19 -26.14 -1.04
CA ARG A 291 -3.30 -26.72 -2.08
C ARG A 291 -2.97 -28.21 -1.87
N GLY A 292 -4.00 -29.03 -1.66
CA GLY A 292 -3.88 -30.48 -1.47
C GLY A 292 -3.63 -30.93 -0.03
N LYS A 293 -3.37 -29.97 0.88
CA LYS A 293 -3.27 -30.21 2.32
C LYS A 293 -4.64 -29.98 2.97
N SER A 294 -4.91 -30.70 4.05
CA SER A 294 -6.13 -30.50 4.83
C SER A 294 -5.89 -30.54 6.33
N ILE A 295 -6.64 -29.70 7.05
CA ILE A 295 -6.82 -29.77 8.49
C ILE A 295 -8.26 -30.17 8.73
N GLU A 296 -8.50 -31.40 9.17
CA GLU A 296 -9.82 -31.83 9.63
C GLU A 296 -9.91 -31.73 11.14
N ILE A 297 -10.97 -31.08 11.63
CA ILE A 297 -11.24 -30.87 13.04
C ILE A 297 -12.40 -31.78 13.43
N VAL A 298 -12.14 -32.68 14.38
CA VAL A 298 -13.16 -33.58 14.91
C VAL A 298 -13.56 -33.09 16.29
N TYR A 299 -14.83 -32.72 16.43
CA TYR A 299 -15.41 -32.26 17.68
C TYR A 299 -15.94 -33.43 18.53
N ASP A 300 -15.95 -33.24 19.84
CA ASP A 300 -16.63 -34.11 20.78
C ASP A 300 -18.11 -33.67 20.88
N ASP A 301 -18.99 -34.44 20.25
CA ASP A 301 -20.45 -34.20 20.24
C ASP A 301 -21.18 -35.08 21.27
N SER A 302 -20.48 -35.67 22.24
CA SER A 302 -21.12 -36.42 23.32
C SER A 302 -22.01 -35.51 24.19
N MET A 303 -23.06 -36.07 24.76
CA MET A 303 -23.98 -35.30 25.59
C MET A 303 -23.23 -34.71 26.81
N GLY A 304 -23.29 -33.38 26.97
CA GLY A 304 -22.61 -32.66 28.05
C GLY A 304 -21.20 -32.16 27.74
N SER A 305 -20.64 -32.46 26.56
CA SER A 305 -19.31 -31.96 26.14
C SER A 305 -19.31 -30.52 25.63
N ASP A 306 -20.49 -29.93 25.41
CA ASP A 306 -20.69 -28.63 24.79
C ASP A 306 -20.70 -27.46 25.79
N THR A 307 -20.40 -27.76 27.05
CA THR A 307 -20.21 -26.79 28.12
C THR A 307 -19.05 -27.20 29.03
N PHE A 308 -18.41 -26.24 29.68
CA PHE A 308 -17.61 -26.52 30.86
C PHE A 308 -18.06 -25.60 32.01
N ASP A 309 -17.84 -26.06 33.24
CA ASP A 309 -18.19 -25.30 34.43
C ASP A 309 -17.08 -24.31 34.78
N TYR A 310 -17.43 -23.03 34.89
CA TYR A 310 -16.56 -21.98 35.39
C TYR A 310 -17.23 -21.29 36.60
N GLY A 311 -16.85 -21.72 37.80
CA GLY A 311 -17.58 -21.37 39.02
C GLY A 311 -19.03 -21.86 38.96
N ASN A 312 -19.99 -20.95 39.10
CA ASN A 312 -21.44 -21.25 38.99
C ASN A 312 -22.01 -20.99 37.58
N THR A 313 -21.16 -20.75 36.58
CA THR A 313 -21.59 -20.42 35.21
C THR A 313 -21.20 -21.56 34.27
N LYS A 314 -22.18 -22.08 33.51
CA LYS A 314 -21.91 -23.00 32.40
C LYS A 314 -21.50 -22.21 31.16
N VAL A 315 -20.29 -22.44 30.69
CA VAL A 315 -19.72 -21.75 29.53
C VAL A 315 -19.93 -22.60 28.29
N PRO A 316 -20.67 -22.13 27.27
CA PRO A 316 -20.90 -22.90 26.06
C PRO A 316 -19.63 -22.96 25.21
N ILE A 317 -19.25 -24.18 24.83
CA ILE A 317 -18.06 -24.45 24.03
C ILE A 317 -18.32 -25.47 22.90
N TRP A 318 -17.41 -25.48 21.94
CA TRP A 318 -17.15 -26.63 21.09
C TRP A 318 -15.86 -27.27 21.53
N LYS A 319 -15.96 -28.47 22.07
CA LYS A 319 -14.79 -29.25 22.47
C LYS A 319 -14.22 -29.97 21.26
N ILE A 320 -12.93 -29.75 20.98
CA ILE A 320 -12.20 -30.45 19.93
C ILE A 320 -11.64 -31.72 20.55
N LYS A 321 -11.81 -32.85 19.87
CA LYS A 321 -11.30 -34.15 20.29
C LYS A 321 -9.96 -34.46 19.63
N LYS A 322 -9.85 -34.18 18.33
CA LYS A 322 -8.64 -34.41 17.56
C LYS A 322 -8.59 -33.51 16.33
N ILE A 323 -7.38 -33.28 15.86
CA ILE A 323 -7.09 -32.64 14.58
C ILE A 323 -6.35 -33.64 13.71
N HIS A 324 -6.81 -33.85 12.49
CA HIS A 324 -6.15 -34.65 11.48
C HIS A 324 -5.51 -33.71 10.46
N LEU A 325 -4.18 -33.76 10.39
CA LEU A 325 -3.37 -32.97 9.48
C LEU A 325 -2.90 -33.87 8.34
N GLN A 326 -3.33 -33.57 7.13
CA GLN A 326 -2.97 -34.31 5.94
C GLN A 326 -2.12 -33.43 5.01
N GLY A 327 -0.91 -33.90 4.69
CA GLY A 327 -0.04 -33.31 3.69
C GLY A 327 -0.28 -33.84 2.28
N ASN A 328 0.61 -33.47 1.36
CA ASN A 328 0.50 -33.85 -0.05
C ASN A 328 1.02 -35.27 -0.33
N GLN A 329 1.78 -35.85 0.61
CA GLN A 329 2.33 -37.19 0.52
C GLN A 329 1.75 -38.07 1.63
N LYS A 330 1.69 -39.39 1.39
CA LYS A 330 1.01 -40.35 2.28
C LYS A 330 1.66 -40.48 3.67
N ASP A 331 2.95 -40.17 3.77
CA ASP A 331 3.75 -40.12 4.99
C ASP A 331 3.64 -38.79 5.76
N GLN A 332 2.95 -37.80 5.19
CA GLN A 332 2.71 -36.49 5.81
C GLN A 332 1.33 -36.43 6.50
N ASP A 333 0.81 -37.57 6.94
CA ASP A 333 -0.50 -37.67 7.55
C ASP A 333 -0.37 -37.94 9.05
N THR A 334 -0.93 -37.06 9.88
CA THR A 334 -0.80 -37.15 11.34
C THR A 334 -2.10 -36.78 12.06
N VAL A 335 -2.37 -37.49 13.14
CA VAL A 335 -3.52 -37.23 14.01
C VAL A 335 -3.02 -36.76 15.36
N ILE A 336 -3.49 -35.59 15.77
CA ILE A 336 -3.19 -35.00 17.06
C ILE A 336 -4.45 -35.07 17.90
N GLU A 337 -4.44 -35.94 18.91
CA GLU A 337 -5.47 -35.94 19.95
C GLU A 337 -5.29 -34.67 20.80
N ILE A 338 -6.33 -33.85 20.88
CA ILE A 338 -6.30 -32.61 21.66
C ILE A 338 -7.55 -32.51 22.51
N ASN A 339 -7.43 -31.97 23.72
CA ASN A 339 -8.56 -31.72 24.61
C ASN A 339 -8.72 -30.20 24.79
N GLN A 340 -8.93 -29.51 23.66
CA GLN A 340 -9.06 -28.05 23.60
C GLN A 340 -10.50 -27.68 23.29
N TRP A 341 -10.85 -26.42 23.49
CA TRP A 341 -12.21 -25.94 23.28
C TRP A 341 -12.24 -24.56 22.63
N ILE A 342 -13.30 -24.30 21.88
CA ILE A 342 -13.60 -23.01 21.26
C ILE A 342 -14.87 -22.48 21.92
N PHE A 343 -14.84 -21.24 22.40
CA PHE A 343 -16.04 -20.59 22.92
C PHE A 343 -17.07 -20.37 21.81
N ARG A 344 -18.33 -20.78 22.04
CA ARG A 344 -19.42 -20.65 21.06
C ARG A 344 -20.51 -19.65 21.45
N GLY A 345 -20.34 -18.94 22.57
CA GLY A 345 -21.30 -17.96 23.05
C GLY A 345 -21.16 -16.58 22.39
N SER A 346 -22.01 -15.64 22.78
CA SER A 346 -21.92 -14.24 22.34
C SER A 346 -20.80 -13.48 23.05
N GLN A 347 -20.35 -12.35 22.49
CA GLN A 347 -19.41 -11.45 23.17
C GLN A 347 -19.93 -11.04 24.55
N GLN A 348 -21.25 -10.80 24.71
CA GLN A 348 -21.86 -10.52 26.01
C GLN A 348 -21.70 -11.68 27.00
N GLN A 349 -21.82 -12.94 26.55
CA GLN A 349 -21.60 -14.11 27.40
C GLN A 349 -20.12 -14.27 27.77
N LEU A 350 -19.21 -13.97 26.83
CA LEU A 350 -17.78 -13.94 27.10
C LEU A 350 -17.44 -12.85 28.12
N ASP A 351 -17.97 -11.65 27.92
CA ASP A 351 -17.82 -10.51 28.81
C ASP A 351 -18.37 -10.84 30.20
N LEU A 352 -19.50 -11.55 30.34
CA LEU A 352 -20.02 -11.99 31.64
C LEU A 352 -19.11 -13.00 32.36
N VAL A 353 -18.49 -13.91 31.61
CA VAL A 353 -17.51 -14.88 32.14
C VAL A 353 -16.22 -14.16 32.57
N MET A 354 -15.78 -13.17 31.79
CA MET A 354 -14.54 -12.41 32.03
C MET A 354 -14.72 -11.27 33.07
N GLN A 355 -15.90 -10.62 33.13
CA GLN A 355 -16.25 -9.52 34.06
C GLN A 355 -16.46 -10.00 35.50
N LYS A 356 -16.63 -11.30 35.77
CA LYS A 356 -16.58 -11.83 37.15
C LYS A 356 -15.24 -11.60 37.86
N HIS A 357 -14.22 -11.05 37.18
CA HIS A 357 -12.98 -10.55 37.77
C HIS A 357 -12.97 -9.05 38.13
N GLN A 358 -13.98 -8.26 37.78
CA GLN A 358 -14.10 -6.86 38.19
C GLN A 358 -15.57 -6.52 38.47
N ASN A 359 -15.90 -6.42 39.76
CA ASN A 359 -17.25 -6.22 40.28
C ASN A 359 -18.10 -5.18 39.51
N SER A 360 -19.33 -5.63 39.20
CA SER A 360 -20.62 -4.92 39.11
C SER A 360 -20.72 -3.65 38.26
N ILE A 361 -21.53 -3.72 37.19
CA ILE A 361 -22.70 -2.86 36.97
C ILE A 361 -23.65 -3.59 35.98
N GLU A 362 -24.92 -3.68 36.37
CA GLU A 362 -26.03 -4.19 35.56
C GLU A 362 -26.25 -3.33 34.30
N ILE A 363 -26.46 -3.95 33.15
CA ILE A 363 -27.08 -3.29 32.00
C ILE A 363 -28.32 -4.07 31.58
N ASN A 364 -29.44 -3.37 31.71
CA ASN A 364 -30.78 -3.78 31.36
C ASN A 364 -30.96 -4.08 29.87
N GLN A 365 -31.92 -4.98 29.64
CA GLN A 365 -32.41 -5.50 28.37
C GLN A 365 -32.75 -4.42 27.33
N PHE A 366 -32.40 -4.67 26.07
CA PHE A 366 -33.05 -4.04 24.92
C PHE A 366 -33.83 -5.08 24.12
N GLU A 367 -35.13 -4.81 23.98
CA GLU A 367 -36.11 -5.58 23.25
C GLU A 367 -35.85 -5.60 21.74
N LYS A 368 -36.08 -6.77 21.14
CA LYS A 368 -36.12 -6.96 19.68
C LYS A 368 -37.40 -6.36 19.12
N THR A 369 -37.29 -5.30 18.34
CA THR A 369 -38.35 -4.91 17.39
C THR A 369 -38.23 -5.71 16.11
N LYS A 370 -39.30 -6.46 15.79
CA LYS A 370 -39.55 -7.07 14.47
C LYS A 370 -39.72 -5.94 13.44
N ARG A 371 -39.03 -6.03 12.31
CA ARG A 371 -39.42 -5.33 11.08
C ARG A 371 -39.61 -6.35 9.97
N GLY A 372 -40.88 -6.62 9.66
CA GLY A 372 -41.29 -7.23 8.40
C GLY A 372 -41.30 -6.18 7.29
N GLY A 373 -40.90 -6.59 6.09
CA GLY A 373 -41.08 -5.82 4.85
C GLY A 373 -41.94 -6.63 3.87
N PRO A 374 -42.74 -5.98 2.99
CA PRO A 374 -43.73 -6.65 2.17
C PRO A 374 -43.11 -7.13 0.85
N PHE A 375 -43.33 -8.39 0.49
CA PHE A 375 -43.28 -8.85 -0.89
C PHE A 375 -44.64 -9.43 -1.25
N PRO A 376 -45.32 -8.95 -2.31
CA PRO A 376 -46.48 -9.62 -2.85
C PRO A 376 -46.05 -10.85 -3.64
N GLU A 377 -46.74 -11.97 -3.38
CA GLU A 377 -46.75 -13.16 -4.20
C GLU A 377 -47.46 -12.91 -5.55
N GLU A 378 -47.19 -13.79 -6.51
CA GLU A 378 -47.89 -14.02 -7.78
C GLU A 378 -47.45 -13.23 -9.03
N ILE A 379 -46.51 -13.82 -9.79
CA ILE A 379 -46.63 -13.86 -11.26
C ILE A 379 -46.37 -15.31 -11.72
N ASN A 380 -47.47 -15.98 -12.06
CA ASN A 380 -47.50 -17.31 -12.64
C ASN A 380 -47.25 -17.19 -14.15
N PHE A 381 -46.05 -17.55 -14.62
CA PHE A 381 -45.78 -17.63 -16.06
C PHE A 381 -46.38 -18.91 -16.62
N ALA A 382 -47.39 -18.73 -17.47
CA ALA A 382 -48.12 -19.79 -18.15
C ALA A 382 -47.20 -20.76 -18.91
N ARG A 383 -47.63 -22.02 -18.90
CA ARG A 383 -47.09 -23.23 -19.54
C ARG A 383 -46.51 -22.98 -20.93
N PHE A 384 -45.25 -23.36 -21.12
CA PHE A 384 -44.65 -23.53 -22.44
C PHE A 384 -44.98 -24.92 -22.98
N ASP A 385 -45.67 -24.93 -24.12
CA ASP A 385 -45.91 -26.11 -24.97
C ASP A 385 -44.60 -26.42 -25.75
N PRO A 386 -43.89 -27.53 -25.47
CA PRO A 386 -42.59 -27.83 -26.06
C PRO A 386 -42.63 -28.11 -27.56
N ASP A 387 -43.81 -28.39 -28.13
CA ASP A 387 -43.94 -29.02 -29.45
C ASP A 387 -44.25 -28.04 -30.59
N LYS A 388 -44.32 -26.73 -30.33
CA LYS A 388 -44.48 -25.71 -31.38
C LYS A 388 -43.17 -25.02 -31.73
N LYS A 389 -42.83 -25.03 -33.02
CA LYS A 389 -41.67 -24.34 -33.60
C LYS A 389 -41.73 -22.85 -33.19
N LYS A 390 -40.67 -22.38 -32.52
CA LYS A 390 -40.56 -20.99 -32.04
C LYS A 390 -40.65 -20.04 -33.24
N PRO A 391 -41.50 -19.00 -33.19
CA PRO A 391 -41.59 -18.02 -34.28
C PRO A 391 -40.26 -17.26 -34.42
N THR A 392 -39.90 -16.90 -35.65
CA THR A 392 -38.69 -16.09 -35.91
C THR A 392 -38.93 -14.62 -35.55
N TRP A 393 -37.85 -13.87 -35.34
CA TRP A 393 -37.92 -12.45 -34.99
C TRP A 393 -38.66 -11.63 -36.05
N GLU A 394 -38.49 -11.97 -37.33
CA GLU A 394 -39.17 -11.35 -38.46
C GLU A 394 -40.69 -11.62 -38.46
N GLU A 395 -41.13 -12.84 -38.10
CA GLU A 395 -42.56 -13.19 -37.99
C GLU A 395 -43.24 -12.46 -36.83
N ILE A 396 -42.53 -12.28 -35.72
CA ILE A 396 -42.99 -11.50 -34.56
C ILE A 396 -43.08 -10.02 -34.92
N TYR A 397 -42.08 -9.50 -35.64
CA TYR A 397 -42.02 -8.09 -36.06
C TYR A 397 -43.16 -7.72 -37.04
N GLU A 398 -43.43 -8.56 -38.05
CA GLU A 398 -44.52 -8.34 -39.01
C GLU A 398 -45.91 -8.49 -38.37
N ARG A 399 -46.06 -9.33 -37.33
CA ARG A 399 -47.29 -9.41 -36.52
C ARG A 399 -47.55 -8.13 -35.72
N LEU A 400 -46.51 -7.56 -35.12
CA LEU A 400 -46.60 -6.36 -34.28
C LEU A 400 -46.85 -5.07 -35.08
N LYS A 401 -46.54 -5.06 -36.37
CA LYS A 401 -46.73 -3.90 -37.26
C LYS A 401 -48.18 -3.65 -37.67
N LYS A 402 -49.03 -4.69 -37.62
CA LYS A 402 -50.45 -4.62 -38.02
C LYS A 402 -51.37 -4.03 -36.93
N ASP A 403 -50.88 -3.96 -35.69
CA ASP A 403 -51.67 -3.51 -34.54
C ASP A 403 -50.95 -2.35 -33.82
N LYS A 404 -51.44 -1.13 -34.08
CA LYS A 404 -50.78 0.13 -33.68
C LYS A 404 -50.71 0.29 -32.16
N GLU A 405 -51.71 -0.22 -31.42
CA GLU A 405 -51.75 -0.17 -29.95
C GLU A 405 -50.72 -1.11 -29.30
N VAL A 406 -50.53 -2.28 -29.90
CA VAL A 406 -49.53 -3.26 -29.44
C VAL A 406 -48.11 -2.77 -29.74
N PHE A 407 -47.90 -2.13 -30.89
CA PHE A 407 -46.61 -1.52 -31.25
C PHE A 407 -46.18 -0.42 -30.28
N ASP A 408 -47.08 0.51 -29.90
CA ASP A 408 -46.76 1.57 -28.95
C ASP A 408 -46.47 1.05 -27.52
N LYS A 409 -47.16 -0.03 -27.11
CA LYS A 409 -46.87 -0.73 -25.86
C LYS A 409 -45.50 -1.43 -25.88
N TYR A 410 -45.14 -2.05 -27.02
CA TYR A 410 -43.82 -2.67 -27.21
C TYR A 410 -42.71 -1.65 -27.36
N LYS A 411 -42.95 -0.48 -27.96
CA LYS A 411 -41.99 0.62 -28.03
C LYS A 411 -41.67 1.17 -26.64
N LYS A 412 -42.69 1.38 -25.79
CA LYS A 412 -42.49 1.70 -24.37
C LYS A 412 -41.68 0.64 -23.63
N TRP A 413 -41.91 -0.64 -23.92
CA TRP A 413 -41.16 -1.75 -23.33
C TRP A 413 -39.71 -1.82 -23.86
N TYR A 414 -39.50 -1.55 -25.15
CA TYR A 414 -38.18 -1.48 -25.80
C TYR A 414 -37.34 -0.30 -25.30
N ASP A 415 -37.95 0.87 -25.09
CA ASP A 415 -37.30 2.02 -24.48
C ASP A 415 -36.94 1.73 -23.00
N LYS A 416 -37.79 1.00 -22.28
CA LYS A 416 -37.51 0.46 -20.94
C LYS A 416 -36.38 -0.59 -20.96
N LEU A 417 -36.28 -1.38 -22.02
CA LEU A 417 -35.20 -2.35 -22.24
C LEU A 417 -33.86 -1.67 -22.53
N LYS A 418 -33.85 -0.54 -23.27
CA LYS A 418 -32.65 0.29 -23.43
C LYS A 418 -32.17 0.86 -22.09
N GLU A 419 -33.11 1.26 -21.24
CA GLU A 419 -32.81 1.67 -19.85
C GLU A 419 -32.24 0.49 -19.04
N TYR A 420 -32.82 -0.71 -19.17
CA TYR A 420 -32.32 -1.95 -18.57
C TYR A 420 -30.95 -2.39 -19.10
N LYS A 421 -30.63 -2.14 -20.37
CA LYS A 421 -29.30 -2.43 -20.93
C LYS A 421 -28.22 -1.55 -20.29
N GLY A 422 -28.56 -0.28 -20.01
CA GLY A 422 -27.75 0.59 -19.17
C GLY A 422 -27.56 0.02 -17.76
N TYR A 423 -28.61 -0.51 -17.14
CA TYR A 423 -28.48 -1.22 -15.86
C TYR A 423 -27.65 -2.51 -15.95
N ALA A 424 -27.70 -3.27 -17.04
CA ALA A 424 -26.91 -4.49 -17.22
C ALA A 424 -25.41 -4.19 -17.41
N GLU A 425 -25.08 -3.15 -18.18
CA GLU A 425 -23.71 -2.63 -18.31
C GLU A 425 -23.22 -2.03 -16.98
N GLU A 426 -24.10 -1.36 -16.22
CA GLU A 426 -23.81 -0.86 -14.87
C GLU A 426 -23.66 -2.00 -13.83
N ILE A 427 -24.40 -3.11 -13.93
CA ILE A 427 -24.25 -4.30 -13.07
C ILE A 427 -22.93 -5.01 -13.36
N ASP A 428 -22.53 -5.13 -14.63
CA ASP A 428 -21.21 -5.62 -15.05
C ASP A 428 -20.09 -4.71 -14.51
N GLU A 429 -20.30 -3.38 -14.49
CA GLU A 429 -19.39 -2.43 -13.86
C GLU A 429 -19.37 -2.55 -12.33
N PHE A 430 -20.51 -2.82 -11.69
CA PHE A 430 -20.61 -3.09 -10.25
C PHE A 430 -19.91 -4.39 -9.84
N GLY A 431 -19.89 -5.39 -10.73
CA GLY A 431 -19.18 -6.66 -10.54
C GLY A 431 -17.66 -6.58 -10.66
N ARG A 432 -17.10 -5.51 -11.24
CA ARG A 432 -15.65 -5.34 -11.41
C ARG A 432 -15.07 -4.45 -10.31
N VAL A 433 -14.33 -5.04 -9.36
CA VAL A 433 -13.64 -4.29 -8.31
C VAL A 433 -12.52 -3.43 -8.92
N ARG A 434 -12.57 -2.11 -8.74
CA ARG A 434 -11.48 -1.22 -9.15
C ARG A 434 -10.37 -1.22 -8.08
N PRO A 435 -9.09 -1.06 -8.46
CA PRO A 435 -7.99 -0.95 -7.49
C PRO A 435 -8.18 0.24 -6.56
N ASP A 436 -7.75 0.13 -5.31
CA ASP A 436 -7.79 1.20 -4.30
C ASP A 436 -7.10 2.50 -4.79
N GLU A 437 -6.00 2.36 -5.54
CA GLU A 437 -5.26 3.48 -6.14
C GLU A 437 -6.13 4.38 -7.01
N TYR A 438 -7.12 3.81 -7.70
CA TYR A 438 -8.08 4.56 -8.52
C TYR A 438 -8.83 5.60 -7.69
N TYR A 439 -9.28 5.20 -6.50
CA TYR A 439 -10.07 6.04 -5.59
C TYR A 439 -9.21 6.97 -4.74
N LEU A 440 -7.99 6.55 -4.40
CA LEU A 440 -7.07 7.33 -3.56
C LEU A 440 -6.34 8.44 -4.32
N ASN A 441 -6.45 8.47 -5.65
CA ASN A 441 -5.94 9.56 -6.49
C ASN A 441 -6.51 10.92 -6.07
N GLU A 442 -5.63 11.92 -5.88
CA GLU A 442 -5.99 13.30 -5.52
C GLU A 442 -6.95 13.95 -6.53
N GLU A 443 -6.77 13.70 -7.83
CA GLU A 443 -7.63 14.24 -8.89
C GLU A 443 -9.04 13.67 -8.81
N PHE A 444 -9.16 12.35 -8.60
CA PHE A 444 -10.45 11.69 -8.42
C PHE A 444 -11.18 12.23 -7.18
N ARG A 445 -10.49 12.31 -6.04
CA ARG A 445 -11.08 12.85 -4.80
C ARG A 445 -11.57 14.29 -4.95
N LYS A 446 -10.79 15.15 -5.60
CA LYS A 446 -11.19 16.54 -5.87
C LYS A 446 -12.42 16.62 -6.76
N LYS A 447 -12.43 15.89 -7.88
CA LYS A 447 -13.57 15.81 -8.78
C LYS A 447 -14.81 15.30 -8.04
N ARG A 448 -14.65 14.27 -7.21
CA ARG A 448 -15.74 13.67 -6.43
C ARG A 448 -16.39 14.64 -5.46
N ILE A 449 -15.58 15.44 -4.76
CA ILE A 449 -16.04 16.49 -3.86
C ILE A 449 -16.77 17.59 -4.65
N GLN A 450 -16.24 17.99 -5.80
CA GLN A 450 -16.90 18.98 -6.68
C GLN A 450 -18.25 18.48 -7.20
N ASP A 451 -18.33 17.21 -7.62
CA ASP A 451 -19.58 16.59 -8.05
C ASP A 451 -20.59 16.52 -6.90
N ALA A 452 -20.15 16.23 -5.67
CA ALA A 452 -21.00 16.26 -4.48
C ALA A 452 -21.60 17.65 -4.25
N ILE A 453 -20.75 18.69 -4.27
CA ILE A 453 -21.17 20.08 -4.07
C ILE A 453 -22.18 20.47 -5.16
N LYS A 454 -21.88 20.18 -6.43
CA LYS A 454 -22.76 20.51 -7.57
C LYS A 454 -24.16 19.91 -7.41
N VAL A 455 -24.22 18.66 -6.96
CA VAL A 455 -25.46 17.89 -6.85
C VAL A 455 -26.26 18.27 -5.59
N VAL A 456 -25.58 18.61 -4.49
CA VAL A 456 -26.24 19.11 -3.25
C VAL A 456 -26.75 20.54 -3.44
N SER A 457 -26.02 21.37 -4.18
CA SER A 457 -26.42 22.75 -4.48
C SER A 457 -27.57 22.85 -5.51
N ASN A 458 -28.01 21.73 -6.10
CA ASN A 458 -29.17 21.69 -6.99
C ASN A 458 -30.23 20.67 -6.53
N PRO A 459 -31.18 21.07 -5.66
CA PRO A 459 -32.26 20.21 -5.17
C PRO A 459 -33.18 19.66 -6.27
N GLY A 460 -33.19 20.22 -7.49
CA GLY A 460 -33.92 19.69 -8.64
C GLY A 460 -33.25 18.50 -9.33
N ASP A 461 -31.94 18.30 -9.14
CA ASP A 461 -31.16 17.28 -9.85
C ASP A 461 -31.24 15.88 -9.20
N ALA A 462 -32.42 15.27 -9.25
CA ALA A 462 -32.65 13.93 -8.71
C ALA A 462 -31.79 12.86 -9.39
N LYS A 463 -31.53 12.98 -10.70
CA LYS A 463 -30.68 12.06 -11.46
C LYS A 463 -29.22 12.19 -11.04
N GLY A 464 -28.71 13.40 -10.89
CA GLY A 464 -27.36 13.67 -10.38
C GLY A 464 -27.16 13.15 -8.95
N ARG A 465 -28.15 13.33 -8.06
CA ARG A 465 -28.13 12.77 -6.70
C ARG A 465 -28.08 11.25 -6.70
N SER A 466 -28.96 10.60 -7.45
CA SER A 466 -28.96 9.13 -7.55
C SER A 466 -27.66 8.60 -8.14
N LYS A 467 -27.13 9.23 -9.20
CA LYS A 467 -25.84 8.86 -9.78
C LYS A 467 -24.70 9.03 -8.78
N TRP A 468 -24.64 10.15 -8.07
CA TRP A 468 -23.64 10.39 -7.05
C TRP A 468 -23.73 9.33 -5.94
N ILE A 469 -24.90 9.08 -5.35
CA ILE A 469 -25.05 8.06 -4.29
C ILE A 469 -24.57 6.69 -4.78
N ARG A 470 -24.95 6.27 -5.99
CA ARG A 470 -24.52 4.98 -6.58
C ARG A 470 -23.01 4.89 -6.75
N GLU A 471 -22.36 5.90 -7.32
CA GLU A 471 -20.90 5.93 -7.48
C GLU A 471 -20.16 5.91 -6.12
N THR A 472 -20.73 6.56 -5.09
CA THR A 472 -20.19 6.51 -3.72
C THR A 472 -20.30 5.10 -3.15
N LEU A 473 -21.45 4.44 -3.30
CA LEU A 473 -21.64 3.07 -2.85
C LEU A 473 -20.68 2.10 -3.55
N LYS A 474 -20.48 2.24 -4.87
CA LYS A 474 -19.49 1.44 -5.62
C LYS A 474 -18.08 1.64 -5.07
N MET A 475 -17.67 2.88 -4.87
CA MET A 475 -16.36 3.20 -4.28
C MET A 475 -16.20 2.53 -2.91
N THR A 476 -17.21 2.65 -2.03
CA THR A 476 -17.17 2.04 -0.70
C THR A 476 -17.05 0.52 -0.81
N MET A 477 -17.86 -0.12 -1.65
CA MET A 477 -17.83 -1.57 -1.85
C MET A 477 -16.49 -2.03 -2.42
N ASP A 478 -15.90 -1.30 -3.36
CA ASP A 478 -14.58 -1.61 -3.90
C ASP A 478 -13.48 -1.43 -2.88
N LEU A 479 -13.52 -0.37 -2.08
CA LEU A 479 -12.52 -0.16 -1.02
C LEU A 479 -12.64 -1.23 0.06
N VAL A 480 -13.86 -1.64 0.42
CA VAL A 480 -14.11 -2.76 1.34
C VAL A 480 -13.64 -4.07 0.73
N ALA A 481 -13.92 -4.33 -0.55
CA ALA A 481 -13.44 -5.51 -1.25
C ALA A 481 -11.90 -5.53 -1.26
N ASN A 482 -11.24 -4.44 -1.69
CA ASN A 482 -9.78 -4.32 -1.66
C ASN A 482 -9.20 -4.50 -0.25
N ALA A 483 -9.87 -3.98 0.79
CA ALA A 483 -9.46 -4.17 2.18
C ALA A 483 -9.58 -5.65 2.60
N ILE A 484 -10.70 -6.31 2.28
CA ILE A 484 -10.86 -7.76 2.48
C ILE A 484 -9.78 -8.52 1.70
N CYS A 485 -9.45 -8.09 0.48
CA CYS A 485 -8.43 -8.72 -0.35
C CYS A 485 -7.02 -8.56 0.20
N ALA A 486 -6.70 -7.39 0.75
CA ALA A 486 -5.45 -7.14 1.43
C ALA A 486 -5.36 -7.97 2.72
N LEU A 487 -6.45 -8.06 3.49
CA LEU A 487 -6.47 -8.71 4.81
C LEU A 487 -6.59 -10.24 4.75
N GLY A 488 -7.35 -10.78 3.79
CA GLY A 488 -7.72 -12.20 3.73
C GLY A 488 -7.41 -12.90 2.41
N GLY A 489 -6.79 -12.21 1.44
CA GLY A 489 -6.41 -12.79 0.14
C GLY A 489 -7.60 -13.09 -0.78
N CYS A 490 -8.04 -12.12 -1.59
CA CYS A 490 -9.03 -12.37 -2.66
C CYS A 490 -8.43 -12.99 -3.92
N GLY A 491 -7.12 -13.25 -3.94
CA GLY A 491 -6.48 -13.92 -5.05
C GLY A 491 -6.83 -15.39 -5.06
N ASP A 492 -6.84 -16.00 -6.23
CA ASP A 492 -6.59 -17.44 -6.29
C ASP A 492 -5.15 -17.74 -5.82
N ASN A 493 -4.88 -19.00 -5.51
CA ASN A 493 -3.56 -19.44 -5.10
C ASN A 493 -2.55 -19.49 -6.28
N ARG A 494 -2.86 -18.88 -7.45
CA ARG A 494 -1.94 -18.86 -8.59
C ARG A 494 -0.71 -18.02 -8.27
N PRO A 495 0.48 -18.40 -8.77
CA PRO A 495 1.68 -17.59 -8.62
C PRO A 495 1.55 -16.21 -9.27
N LEU A 496 2.03 -15.15 -8.60
CA LEU A 496 2.00 -13.77 -9.07
C LEU A 496 3.38 -13.10 -8.92
N ASP A 497 3.68 -12.11 -9.76
CA ASP A 497 4.90 -11.28 -9.70
C ASP A 497 4.80 -10.22 -8.58
N PRO A 498 5.64 -10.27 -7.53
CA PRO A 498 5.73 -9.20 -6.56
C PRO A 498 6.46 -8.00 -7.19
N ASP A 499 5.74 -6.94 -7.52
CA ASP A 499 6.33 -5.69 -8.03
C ASP A 499 7.15 -5.01 -6.93
N MET A 500 8.43 -5.35 -6.80
CA MET A 500 9.33 -4.73 -5.83
C MET A 500 9.90 -3.41 -6.35
N GLU A 501 10.00 -3.27 -7.68
CA GLU A 501 10.64 -2.17 -8.37
C GLU A 501 9.85 -0.86 -8.25
N SER A 502 8.53 -0.93 -8.09
CA SER A 502 7.67 0.22 -7.79
C SER A 502 7.73 0.67 -6.33
N TYR A 503 8.38 -0.09 -5.43
CA TYR A 503 8.25 0.07 -3.99
C TYR A 503 9.61 0.13 -3.27
N PRO A 504 10.35 1.25 -3.38
CA PRO A 504 11.62 1.42 -2.70
C PRO A 504 11.49 1.41 -1.16
N GLY A 505 12.57 1.01 -0.50
CA GLY A 505 12.78 1.25 0.92
C GLY A 505 13.06 2.73 1.18
N GLN A 506 12.24 3.36 2.01
CA GLN A 506 12.38 4.76 2.43
C GLN A 506 12.84 4.85 3.89
N PRO A 507 13.99 5.50 4.16
CA PRO A 507 14.46 5.68 5.54
C PRO A 507 13.61 6.72 6.28
N GLY A 508 13.54 6.55 7.61
CA GLY A 508 12.99 7.56 8.51
C GLY A 508 13.85 8.82 8.62
N ASN A 509 15.17 8.70 8.40
CA ASN A 509 16.08 9.84 8.37
C ASN A 509 16.17 10.42 6.95
N THR A 510 15.74 11.69 6.77
CA THR A 510 15.74 12.36 5.46
C THR A 510 17.14 12.66 4.89
N ALA A 511 18.19 12.50 5.71
CA ALA A 511 19.59 12.58 5.29
C ALA A 511 20.15 11.24 4.77
N LYS A 512 19.38 10.15 4.82
CA LYS A 512 19.79 8.83 4.34
C LYS A 512 19.24 8.49 2.96
N GLN A 513 19.85 7.47 2.35
CA GLN A 513 19.48 6.95 1.04
C GLN A 513 18.14 6.26 1.06
N ARG A 514 17.32 6.53 0.04
CA ARG A 514 16.20 5.66 -0.34
C ARG A 514 16.70 4.62 -1.32
N ILE A 515 16.19 3.41 -1.21
CA ILE A 515 16.77 2.21 -1.80
C ILE A 515 15.77 1.57 -2.76
N GLY A 516 16.09 1.58 -4.05
CA GLY A 516 15.37 0.82 -5.06
C GLY A 516 15.68 -0.66 -4.94
N LEU A 517 14.66 -1.51 -5.05
CA LEU A 517 14.78 -2.95 -4.91
C LEU A 517 14.68 -3.59 -6.29
N SER A 518 15.50 -4.61 -6.54
CA SER A 518 15.48 -5.37 -7.78
C SER A 518 15.86 -6.81 -7.48
N GLN A 519 14.99 -7.74 -7.84
CA GLN A 519 15.21 -9.16 -7.58
C GLN A 519 16.57 -9.60 -8.15
N TYR A 520 17.38 -10.29 -7.35
CA TYR A 520 18.57 -10.93 -7.90
C TYR A 520 18.19 -12.28 -8.47
N LYS A 521 18.24 -12.41 -9.81
CA LYS A 521 18.17 -13.70 -10.49
C LYS A 521 19.59 -14.13 -10.80
N LYS A 522 20.13 -15.09 -10.04
CA LYS A 522 21.34 -15.80 -10.45
C LYS A 522 20.91 -16.73 -11.58
N GLU A 523 21.52 -16.64 -12.75
CA GLU A 523 21.26 -17.64 -13.79
C GLU A 523 21.67 -19.03 -13.28
N PRO A 524 20.91 -20.09 -13.61
CA PRO A 524 21.21 -21.45 -13.22
C PRO A 524 22.55 -21.94 -13.77
#